data_AF-A0A510X8J8-F1
#
_entry.id   AF-A0A510X8J8-F1
#
_cell.length_a   1.000
_cell.length_b   1.000
_cell.length_c   1.000
_cell.angle_alpha   90.00
_cell.angle_beta   90.00
_cell.angle_gamma   90.00
#
_symmetry.space_group_name_H-M   'P 1'
#
loop_
_entity.id
_entity.type
_entity.pdbx_description
1 polymer ?
#
loop_
_entity_poly.entity_id
_entity_poly.type
_entity_poly.pdbx_seq_one_letter_code
_entity_poly.pdbx_strand_id
1 'polypeptide(L)'
;MTGNRVAPTSTALQARVMIYQPSQRPQERAGQWMETDFGRCRVTGRLGQRHADIVESLLYVAERRREISDGGVELLVDPAKLRRTLSDRQYSHDRIKKLLRDLRAATVEIVTPELEQSGDSIIGGLIDHIIPSSMTRRDPLTGGERHLWRVRLGIALVMLMERDLSLYYSPAPIARLQYGISQAVARHVLTHKNNPVGGWYLDTLIRAVCGIAVSSMKVRNYRRRVKEDAGGLTEIGIEIDATSRVRRVTAAR
;
A
#
# COMPACT_ATOMS: atom_id res chain seq x y z
N MET A 1 11.47 13.89 -4.06
CA MET A 1 10.62 14.72 -3.18
C MET A 1 10.36 13.95 -1.90
N THR A 2 10.50 14.59 -0.75
CA THR A 2 10.10 14.05 0.56
C THR A 2 8.65 14.48 0.82
N GLY A 3 7.78 13.56 1.26
CA GLY A 3 6.41 13.90 1.64
C GLY A 3 6.40 14.87 2.84
N ASN A 4 5.21 15.28 3.29
CA ASN A 4 5.11 16.22 4.42
C ASN A 4 5.52 15.58 5.77
N ARG A 5 5.73 14.25 5.80
CA ARG A 5 6.16 13.43 6.96
C ARG A 5 5.28 13.59 8.21
N VAL A 6 4.03 14.00 8.06
CA VAL A 6 3.04 14.06 9.16
C VAL A 6 2.47 12.69 9.52
N ALA A 7 2.70 11.68 8.68
CA ALA A 7 2.37 10.28 8.87
C ALA A 7 3.40 9.40 8.10
N PRO A 8 3.65 8.14 8.52
CA PRO A 8 4.36 7.17 7.70
C PRO A 8 3.60 6.90 6.40
N THR A 9 4.31 6.69 5.29
CA THR A 9 3.71 6.37 3.99
C THR A 9 3.02 5.01 4.03
N SER A 10 3.62 4.05 4.73
CA SER A 10 3.14 2.68 4.85
C SER A 10 3.72 2.04 6.11
N THR A 11 3.37 0.79 6.36
CA THR A 11 3.96 -0.04 7.42
C THR A 11 4.34 -1.40 6.84
N ALA A 12 5.26 -2.13 7.49
CA ALA A 12 5.78 -3.39 6.94
C ALA A 12 4.70 -4.47 6.74
N LEU A 13 3.80 -4.65 7.71
CA LEU A 13 2.70 -5.62 7.67
C LEU A 13 1.74 -5.37 6.50
N GLN A 14 1.49 -4.12 6.10
CA GLN A 14 0.65 -3.82 4.93
C GLN A 14 1.11 -4.55 3.66
N ALA A 15 2.42 -4.75 3.51
CA ALA A 15 3.02 -5.48 2.40
C ALA A 15 3.36 -6.94 2.71
N ARG A 16 3.47 -7.30 4.00
CA ARG A 16 3.93 -8.62 4.45
C ARG A 16 2.81 -9.61 4.71
N VAL A 17 1.63 -9.17 5.15
CA VAL A 17 0.49 -10.08 5.45
C VAL A 17 -0.57 -10.12 4.34
N MET A 18 -0.26 -9.65 3.13
CA MET A 18 -1.13 -9.77 1.96
C MET A 18 -2.53 -9.11 2.06
N ILE A 19 -2.64 -7.98 2.79
CA ILE A 19 -3.88 -7.16 2.84
C ILE A 19 -4.38 -6.86 1.41
N TYR A 20 -3.46 -6.48 0.53
CA TYR A 20 -3.74 -6.18 -0.87
C TYR A 20 -3.39 -7.36 -1.77
N GLN A 21 -4.31 -7.76 -2.65
CA GLN A 21 -4.00 -8.73 -3.71
C GLN A 21 -2.87 -8.22 -4.61
N PRO A 22 -2.00 -9.10 -5.15
CA PRO A 22 -0.96 -8.75 -6.14
C PRO A 22 -1.57 -8.53 -7.54
N SER A 23 -2.59 -7.66 -7.61
CA SER A 23 -3.36 -7.33 -8.79
C SER A 23 -3.85 -5.88 -8.73
N GLN A 24 -3.89 -5.22 -9.88
CA GLN A 24 -4.54 -3.92 -10.06
C GLN A 24 -6.04 -4.04 -10.38
N ARG A 25 -6.53 -5.27 -10.54
CA ARG A 25 -7.93 -5.65 -10.74
C ARG A 25 -8.24 -6.78 -9.75
N PRO A 26 -8.31 -6.47 -8.45
CA PRO A 26 -8.59 -7.46 -7.41
C PRO A 26 -10.01 -8.05 -7.56
N GLN A 27 -10.18 -9.27 -7.05
CA GLN A 27 -11.48 -9.91 -6.90
C GLN A 27 -12.01 -9.69 -5.49
N GLU A 28 -13.29 -9.99 -5.27
CA GLU A 28 -13.87 -10.01 -3.91
C GLU A 28 -13.22 -11.13 -3.09
N ARG A 29 -12.77 -10.82 -1.87
CA ARG A 29 -12.41 -11.84 -0.87
C ARG A 29 -13.52 -11.94 0.15
N ALA A 30 -13.81 -13.16 0.61
CA ALA A 30 -14.90 -13.46 1.53
C ALA A 30 -14.38 -13.77 2.95
N GLY A 31 -13.21 -13.23 3.32
CA GLY A 31 -12.62 -13.45 4.64
C GLY A 31 -11.84 -14.76 4.77
N GLN A 32 -11.35 -15.35 3.67
CA GLN A 32 -10.41 -16.48 3.76
C GLN A 32 -9.10 -16.04 4.41
N TRP A 33 -8.58 -16.87 5.32
CA TRP A 33 -7.26 -16.67 5.91
C TRP A 33 -6.16 -16.89 4.89
N MET A 34 -5.17 -15.99 4.95
CA MET A 34 -3.96 -16.05 4.16
C MET A 34 -2.77 -16.02 5.12
N GLU A 35 -1.89 -16.98 5.00
CA GLU A 35 -0.74 -17.15 5.90
C GLU A 35 0.56 -16.73 5.22
N THR A 36 1.43 -16.12 6.02
CA THR A 36 2.79 -15.71 5.67
C THR A 36 3.70 -15.93 6.85
N ASP A 37 5.01 -15.83 6.63
CA ASP A 37 6.01 -15.88 7.70
C ASP A 37 5.88 -14.74 8.72
N PHE A 38 5.06 -13.71 8.42
CA PHE A 38 4.83 -12.54 9.27
C PHE A 38 3.49 -12.58 10.01
N GLY A 39 2.75 -13.68 9.89
CA GLY A 39 1.41 -13.84 10.45
C GLY A 39 0.36 -14.05 9.37
N ARG A 40 -0.91 -13.97 9.79
CA ARG A 40 -2.07 -14.25 8.96
C ARG A 40 -2.99 -13.04 8.84
N CYS A 41 -3.64 -12.94 7.70
CA CYS A 41 -4.62 -11.91 7.43
C CYS A 41 -5.82 -12.49 6.70
N ARG A 42 -7.01 -11.99 7.01
CA ARG A 42 -8.20 -12.17 6.18
C ARG A 42 -8.77 -10.82 5.80
N VAL A 43 -9.33 -10.76 4.60
CA VAL A 43 -9.98 -9.55 4.07
C VAL A 43 -11.35 -9.95 3.58
N THR A 44 -12.36 -9.23 4.05
CA THR A 44 -13.70 -9.22 3.44
C THR A 44 -13.81 -7.94 2.66
N GLY A 45 -13.82 -8.03 1.32
CA GLY A 45 -13.72 -6.87 0.45
C GLY A 45 -12.85 -7.09 -0.77
N ARG A 46 -12.84 -6.08 -1.65
CA ARG A 46 -12.02 -6.03 -2.85
C ARG A 46 -10.84 -5.08 -2.69
N LEU A 47 -9.72 -5.60 -2.20
CA LEU A 47 -8.47 -4.84 -2.03
C LEU A 47 -7.34 -5.37 -2.92
N GLY A 48 -6.73 -4.48 -3.70
CA GLY A 48 -5.60 -4.76 -4.57
C GLY A 48 -4.57 -3.63 -4.54
N GLN A 49 -3.58 -3.69 -5.42
CA GLN A 49 -2.45 -2.75 -5.34
C GLN A 49 -2.81 -1.30 -5.62
N ARG A 50 -3.86 -1.05 -6.41
CA ARG A 50 -4.36 0.34 -6.58
C ARG A 50 -4.98 0.91 -5.31
N HIS A 51 -5.52 0.07 -4.45
CA HIS A 51 -6.00 0.49 -3.13
C HIS A 51 -4.82 0.82 -2.22
N ALA A 52 -3.75 0.03 -2.27
CA ALA A 52 -2.49 0.36 -1.60
C ALA A 52 -1.91 1.69 -2.10
N ASP A 53 -1.86 1.91 -3.42
CA ASP A 53 -1.39 3.17 -4.03
C ASP A 53 -2.16 4.38 -3.47
N ILE A 54 -3.49 4.24 -3.29
CA ILE A 54 -4.35 5.29 -2.71
C ILE A 54 -4.01 5.52 -1.24
N VAL A 55 -3.99 4.48 -0.41
CA VAL A 55 -3.70 4.60 1.04
C VAL A 55 -2.34 5.24 1.26
N GLU A 56 -1.31 4.73 0.59
CA GLU A 56 0.05 5.27 0.72
C GLU A 56 0.16 6.71 0.22
N SER A 57 -0.52 7.05 -0.87
CA SER A 57 -0.52 8.42 -1.39
C SER A 57 -1.29 9.38 -0.47
N LEU A 58 -2.40 8.95 0.14
CA LEU A 58 -3.14 9.74 1.14
C LEU A 58 -2.24 10.07 2.34
N LEU A 59 -1.54 9.07 2.86
CA LEU A 59 -0.60 9.21 3.98
C LEU A 59 0.58 10.11 3.62
N TYR A 60 1.18 9.88 2.43
CA TYR A 60 2.35 10.62 1.96
C TYR A 60 2.07 12.11 1.71
N VAL A 61 0.92 12.45 1.14
CA VAL A 61 0.55 13.85 0.80
C VAL A 61 -0.23 14.58 1.89
N ALA A 62 -0.54 13.92 3.01
CA ALA A 62 -1.24 14.53 4.13
C ALA A 62 -0.51 15.78 4.60
N GLU A 63 -1.21 16.91 4.72
CA GLU A 63 -0.65 18.20 5.16
C GLU A 63 -0.68 18.33 6.68
N ARG A 64 -1.63 17.66 7.35
CA ARG A 64 -1.79 17.64 8.80
C ARG A 64 -2.30 16.28 9.24
N ARG A 65 -1.87 15.85 10.44
CA ARG A 65 -2.39 14.71 11.19
C ARG A 65 -2.95 15.24 12.50
N ARG A 66 -4.11 14.74 12.93
CA ARG A 66 -4.62 14.96 14.28
C ARG A 66 -5.21 13.68 14.86
N GLU A 67 -5.00 13.51 16.15
CA GLU A 67 -5.69 12.51 16.96
C GLU A 67 -7.04 13.10 17.38
N ILE A 68 -8.05 12.24 17.45
CA ILE A 68 -9.39 12.58 17.90
C ILE A 68 -9.65 11.87 19.23
N SER A 69 -10.51 12.45 20.06
CA SER A 69 -10.79 11.99 21.43
C SER A 69 -11.28 10.55 21.55
N ASP A 70 -11.83 9.98 20.49
CA ASP A 70 -12.28 8.58 20.39
C ASP A 70 -11.16 7.61 19.96
N GLY A 71 -9.90 8.06 19.97
CA GLY A 71 -8.73 7.26 19.62
C GLY A 71 -8.45 7.12 18.13
N GLY A 72 -9.27 7.70 17.25
CA GLY A 72 -9.00 7.62 15.81
C GLY A 72 -8.14 8.77 15.28
N VAL A 73 -7.64 8.61 14.06
CA VAL A 73 -6.76 9.58 13.40
C VAL A 73 -7.43 10.21 12.19
N GLU A 74 -7.27 11.52 12.01
CA GLU A 74 -7.68 12.26 10.82
C GLU A 74 -6.51 12.93 10.11
N LEU A 75 -6.57 12.93 8.78
CA LEU A 75 -5.61 13.59 7.91
C LEU A 75 -6.29 14.70 7.11
N LEU A 76 -5.59 15.82 6.93
CA LEU A 76 -5.94 16.85 5.96
C LEU A 76 -5.17 16.61 4.66
N VAL A 77 -5.86 16.40 3.54
CA VAL A 77 -5.25 15.98 2.27
C VAL A 77 -5.70 16.87 1.12
N ASP A 78 -4.76 17.32 0.27
CA ASP A 78 -5.12 17.96 -1.01
C ASP A 78 -5.43 16.90 -2.09
N PRO A 79 -6.69 16.76 -2.55
CA PRO A 79 -7.03 15.80 -3.59
C PRO A 79 -6.28 16.04 -4.90
N ALA A 80 -5.83 17.26 -5.19
CA ALA A 80 -5.00 17.54 -6.36
C ALA A 80 -3.56 17.01 -6.21
N LYS A 81 -2.98 17.02 -5.00
CA LYS A 81 -1.68 16.38 -4.73
C LYS A 81 -1.78 14.86 -4.78
N LEU A 82 -2.86 14.30 -4.22
CA LEU A 82 -3.16 12.87 -4.31
C LEU A 82 -3.20 12.41 -5.78
N ARG A 83 -3.99 13.09 -6.62
CA ARG A 83 -4.13 12.76 -8.06
C ARG A 83 -2.80 12.77 -8.81
N ARG A 84 -1.96 13.77 -8.55
CA ARG A 84 -0.61 13.88 -9.16
C ARG A 84 0.35 12.80 -8.67
N THR A 85 0.19 12.34 -7.44
CA THR A 85 1.05 11.28 -6.88
C THR A 85 0.74 9.92 -7.51
N LEU A 86 -0.53 9.65 -7.84
CA LEU A 86 -0.97 8.39 -8.44
C LEU A 86 -0.61 8.24 -9.93
N SER A 87 -0.34 9.34 -10.64
CA SER A 87 -0.07 9.34 -12.08
C SER A 87 0.45 10.71 -12.54
N ASP A 88 1.39 10.73 -13.49
CA ASP A 88 1.80 11.97 -14.19
C ASP A 88 0.68 12.59 -15.01
N ARG A 89 -0.21 11.74 -15.52
CA ARG A 89 -1.43 12.17 -16.21
C ARG A 89 -2.56 12.40 -15.21
N GLN A 90 -3.62 13.03 -15.69
CA GLN A 90 -4.80 13.28 -14.89
C GLN A 90 -5.50 11.96 -14.51
N TYR A 91 -5.20 11.41 -13.33
CA TYR A 91 -5.90 10.23 -12.82
C TYR A 91 -7.40 10.54 -12.66
N SER A 92 -8.23 9.60 -13.11
CA SER A 92 -9.69 9.76 -13.10
C SER A 92 -10.21 9.92 -11.66
N HIS A 93 -10.93 11.01 -11.44
CA HIS A 93 -11.55 11.29 -10.15
C HIS A 93 -12.59 10.22 -9.77
N ASP A 94 -13.38 9.74 -10.74
CA ASP A 94 -14.36 8.68 -10.52
C ASP A 94 -13.70 7.36 -10.15
N ARG A 95 -12.53 7.07 -10.73
CA ARG A 95 -11.76 5.89 -10.36
C ARG A 95 -11.26 5.96 -8.92
N ILE A 96 -10.77 7.12 -8.48
CA ILE A 96 -10.40 7.35 -7.08
C ILE A 96 -11.62 7.12 -6.17
N LYS A 97 -12.77 7.71 -6.51
CA LYS A 97 -14.02 7.49 -5.74
C LYS A 97 -14.40 6.01 -5.64
N LYS A 98 -14.26 5.23 -6.70
CA LYS A 98 -14.51 3.77 -6.68
C LYS A 98 -13.55 3.05 -5.73
N LEU A 99 -12.24 3.33 -5.81
CA LEU A 99 -11.24 2.73 -4.92
C LEU A 99 -11.46 3.11 -3.45
N LEU A 100 -11.87 4.35 -3.17
CA LEU A 100 -12.19 4.82 -1.83
C LEU A 100 -13.44 4.14 -1.23
N ARG A 101 -14.46 3.86 -2.06
CA ARG A 101 -15.63 3.09 -1.64
C ARG A 101 -15.24 1.66 -1.26
N ASP A 102 -14.39 1.03 -2.06
CA ASP A 102 -13.86 -0.31 -1.74
C ASP A 102 -13.04 -0.30 -0.43
N LEU A 103 -12.16 0.70 -0.26
CA LEU A 103 -11.34 0.86 0.96
C LEU A 103 -12.20 1.06 2.22
N ARG A 104 -13.31 1.78 2.09
CA ARG A 104 -14.27 2.00 3.18
C ARG A 104 -15.07 0.75 3.52
N ALA A 105 -15.47 -0.01 2.51
CA ALA A 105 -16.32 -1.19 2.71
C ALA A 105 -15.54 -2.42 3.20
N ALA A 106 -14.22 -2.46 2.97
CA ALA A 106 -13.42 -3.62 3.32
C ALA A 106 -13.13 -3.71 4.83
N THR A 107 -13.28 -4.91 5.36
CA THR A 107 -12.84 -5.28 6.71
C THR A 107 -11.58 -6.13 6.60
N VAL A 108 -10.58 -5.79 7.40
CA VAL A 108 -9.31 -6.51 7.49
C VAL A 108 -9.18 -7.05 8.91
N GLU A 109 -8.71 -8.28 9.02
CA GLU A 109 -8.28 -8.86 10.28
C GLU A 109 -6.86 -9.38 10.15
N ILE A 110 -6.02 -9.06 11.13
CA ILE A 110 -4.59 -9.38 11.15
C ILE A 110 -4.25 -10.01 12.50
N VAL A 111 -3.53 -11.12 12.43
CA VAL A 111 -2.95 -11.79 13.59
C VAL A 111 -1.47 -12.06 13.30
N THR A 112 -0.60 -11.36 14.02
CA THR A 112 0.85 -11.61 14.00
C THR A 112 1.21 -12.67 15.03
N PRO A 113 2.43 -13.26 14.99
CA PRO A 113 2.86 -14.21 16.01
C PRO A 113 2.76 -13.68 17.45
N GLU A 114 2.98 -12.37 17.64
CA GLU A 114 2.86 -11.71 18.95
C GLU A 114 1.40 -11.59 19.39
N LEU A 115 0.50 -11.21 18.48
CA LEU A 115 -0.94 -11.11 18.76
C LEU A 115 -1.56 -12.49 19.03
N GLU A 116 -1.11 -13.52 18.33
CA GLU A 116 -1.56 -14.90 18.56
C GLU A 116 -1.22 -15.34 20.00
N GLN A 117 -0.04 -14.96 20.52
CA GLN A 117 0.37 -15.29 21.89
C GLN A 117 -0.48 -14.60 22.96
N SER A 118 -0.94 -13.37 22.71
CA SER A 118 -1.83 -12.65 23.63
C SER A 118 -3.31 -12.99 23.45
N GLY A 119 -3.66 -13.75 22.40
CA GLY A 119 -5.05 -14.02 22.02
C GLY A 119 -5.75 -12.81 21.37
N ASP A 120 -4.99 -11.81 20.94
CA ASP A 120 -5.49 -10.59 20.32
C ASP A 120 -5.56 -10.68 18.79
N SER A 121 -6.28 -9.74 18.17
CA SER A 121 -6.25 -9.50 16.73
C SER A 121 -6.51 -8.03 16.43
N ILE A 122 -6.01 -7.55 15.29
CA ILE A 122 -6.39 -6.24 14.76
C ILE A 122 -7.57 -6.47 13.81
N ILE A 123 -8.76 -5.96 14.13
CA ILE A 123 -9.97 -6.08 13.29
C ILE A 123 -10.50 -4.68 12.96
N GLY A 124 -10.71 -4.39 11.67
CA GLY A 124 -11.36 -3.15 11.25
C GLY A 124 -11.10 -2.76 9.79
N GLY A 125 -11.56 -1.56 9.41
CA GLY A 125 -11.32 -0.98 8.09
C GLY A 125 -9.99 -0.24 7.98
N LEU A 126 -9.58 0.08 6.75
CA LEU A 126 -8.38 0.89 6.47
C LEU A 126 -8.71 2.38 6.40
N ILE A 127 -9.85 2.74 5.80
CA ILE A 127 -10.36 4.11 5.71
C ILE A 127 -11.79 4.09 6.23
N ASP A 128 -12.14 4.99 7.13
CA ASP A 128 -13.50 5.08 7.69
C ASP A 128 -14.38 6.02 6.84
N HIS A 129 -13.94 7.25 6.61
CA HIS A 129 -14.65 8.16 5.72
C HIS A 129 -13.75 9.26 5.16
N ILE A 130 -14.23 9.90 4.10
CA ILE A 130 -13.61 11.06 3.47
C ILE A 130 -14.68 12.08 3.18
N ILE A 131 -14.48 13.29 3.67
CA ILE A 131 -15.42 14.40 3.48
C ILE A 131 -14.67 15.70 3.16
N PRO A 132 -15.34 16.69 2.53
CA PRO A 132 -14.78 18.01 2.35
C PRO A 132 -14.39 18.64 3.70
N SER A 133 -13.22 19.27 3.73
CA SER A 133 -12.78 20.14 4.82
C SER A 133 -13.28 21.56 4.58
N SER A 134 -13.44 22.35 5.64
CA SER A 134 -13.62 23.80 5.54
C SER A 134 -12.40 24.52 4.92
N MET A 135 -11.24 23.88 4.91
CA MET A 135 -10.03 24.45 4.31
C MET A 135 -10.04 24.29 2.78
N THR A 136 -9.73 25.38 2.07
CA THR A 136 -9.72 25.43 0.60
C THR A 136 -8.34 25.79 0.03
N ARG A 137 -8.20 25.57 -1.28
CA ARG A 137 -7.07 26.00 -2.12
C ARG A 137 -7.60 26.53 -3.44
N ARG A 138 -6.87 27.45 -4.07
CA ARG A 138 -7.18 27.92 -5.43
C ARG A 138 -7.07 26.78 -6.43
N ASP A 139 -8.14 26.52 -7.17
CA ASP A 139 -8.17 25.61 -8.31
C ASP A 139 -7.44 26.23 -9.51
N PRO A 140 -6.33 25.62 -9.99
CA PRO A 140 -5.59 26.16 -11.12
C PRO A 140 -6.34 26.06 -12.46
N LEU A 141 -7.36 25.19 -12.56
CA LEU A 141 -8.12 24.98 -13.81
C LEU A 141 -9.27 25.97 -13.96
N THR A 142 -10.01 26.22 -12.87
CA THR A 142 -11.21 27.07 -12.89
C THR A 142 -10.98 28.45 -12.26
N GLY A 143 -9.87 28.64 -11.55
CA GLY A 143 -9.58 29.85 -10.78
C GLY A 143 -10.35 29.98 -9.47
N GLY A 144 -11.36 29.14 -9.23
CA GLY A 144 -12.18 29.12 -8.02
C GLY A 144 -11.52 28.42 -6.83
N GLU A 145 -12.31 28.04 -5.83
CA GLU A 145 -11.83 27.30 -4.67
C GLU A 145 -12.15 25.81 -4.77
N ARG A 146 -11.19 24.96 -4.35
CA ARG A 146 -11.40 23.54 -4.10
C ARG A 146 -11.22 23.22 -2.63
N HIS A 147 -12.10 22.39 -2.09
CA HIS A 147 -11.96 21.87 -0.73
C HIS A 147 -10.83 20.85 -0.63
N LEU A 148 -10.05 20.94 0.45
CA LEU A 148 -9.23 19.84 0.91
C LEU A 148 -10.11 18.73 1.47
N TRP A 149 -9.56 17.54 1.63
CA TRP A 149 -10.25 16.40 2.23
C TRP A 149 -9.85 16.23 3.68
N ARG A 150 -10.84 15.98 4.53
CA ARG A 150 -10.67 15.36 5.84
C ARG A 150 -10.85 13.86 5.66
N VAL A 151 -9.77 13.11 5.87
CA VAL A 151 -9.71 11.66 5.72
C VAL A 151 -9.61 11.04 7.09
N ARG A 152 -10.62 10.27 7.49
CA ARG A 152 -10.62 9.50 8.74
C ARG A 152 -10.04 8.11 8.47
N LEU A 153 -8.99 7.76 9.19
CA LEU A 153 -8.37 6.44 9.08
C LEU A 153 -9.23 5.40 9.83
N GLY A 154 -9.34 4.21 9.26
CA GLY A 154 -9.98 3.09 9.95
C GLY A 154 -9.05 2.50 11.01
N ILE A 155 -9.63 1.89 12.04
CA ILE A 155 -8.88 1.44 13.23
C ILE A 155 -7.77 0.43 12.89
N ALA A 156 -7.96 -0.43 11.88
CA ALA A 156 -6.91 -1.38 11.50
C ALA A 156 -5.67 -0.67 10.97
N LEU A 157 -5.84 0.41 10.18
CA LEU A 157 -4.70 1.20 9.69
C LEU A 157 -4.04 2.01 10.82
N VAL A 158 -4.83 2.57 11.75
CA VAL A 158 -4.29 3.27 12.93
C VAL A 158 -3.42 2.33 13.76
N MET A 159 -3.94 1.14 14.07
CA MET A 159 -3.23 0.13 14.86
C MET A 159 -1.96 -0.37 14.18
N LEU A 160 -1.97 -0.52 12.85
CA LEU A 160 -0.76 -0.80 12.08
C LEU A 160 0.27 0.34 12.22
N MET A 161 -0.16 1.60 12.08
CA MET A 161 0.76 2.74 12.22
C MET A 161 1.38 2.86 13.62
N GLU A 162 0.67 2.41 14.66
CA GLU A 162 1.14 2.46 16.05
C GLU A 162 2.03 1.27 16.44
N ARG A 163 1.74 0.07 15.92
CA ARG A 163 2.34 -1.18 16.39
C ARG A 163 3.36 -1.79 15.43
N ASP A 164 3.44 -1.30 14.20
CA ASP A 164 4.28 -1.88 13.13
C ASP A 164 5.43 -0.93 12.71
N LEU A 165 6.39 -1.50 11.97
CA LEU A 165 7.51 -0.75 11.41
C LEU A 165 7.02 0.27 10.37
N SER A 166 7.14 1.54 10.73
CA SER A 166 6.84 2.69 9.86
C SER A 166 7.81 2.81 8.68
N LEU A 167 7.28 3.04 7.48
CA LEU A 167 8.06 3.20 6.25
C LEU A 167 7.82 4.59 5.63
N TYR A 168 8.91 5.26 5.24
CA TYR A 168 8.89 6.58 4.64
C TYR A 168 9.51 6.56 3.24
N TYR A 169 8.67 6.37 2.23
CA TYR A 169 9.07 6.46 0.82
C TYR A 169 8.08 7.28 0.01
N SER A 170 8.49 7.72 -1.18
CA SER A 170 7.57 8.28 -2.16
C SER A 170 6.80 7.12 -2.81
N PRO A 171 5.46 7.07 -2.75
CA PRO A 171 4.68 5.97 -3.32
C PRO A 171 4.56 6.04 -4.84
N ALA A 172 4.81 7.23 -5.44
CA ALA A 172 4.60 7.45 -6.86
C ALA A 172 5.36 6.48 -7.79
N PRO A 173 6.66 6.16 -7.57
CA PRO A 173 7.36 5.17 -8.39
C PRO A 173 6.70 3.77 -8.37
N ILE A 174 6.23 3.31 -7.22
CA ILE A 174 5.51 2.03 -7.10
C ILE A 174 4.16 2.10 -7.84
N ALA A 175 3.41 3.18 -7.65
CA ALA A 175 2.10 3.37 -8.30
C ALA A 175 2.18 3.36 -9.85
N ARG A 176 3.36 3.62 -10.41
CA ARG A 176 3.62 3.67 -11.86
C ARG A 176 3.95 2.32 -12.49
N LEU A 177 4.32 1.32 -11.69
CA LEU A 177 4.60 -0.02 -12.21
C LEU A 177 3.37 -0.57 -12.95
N GLN A 178 3.62 -1.22 -14.08
CA GLN A 178 2.57 -1.69 -14.98
C GLN A 178 1.73 -2.80 -14.34
N TYR A 179 2.36 -3.65 -13.52
CA TYR A 179 1.71 -4.83 -12.98
C TYR A 179 1.59 -4.81 -11.46
N GLY A 180 0.41 -5.21 -10.97
CA GLY A 180 0.16 -5.33 -9.53
C GLY A 180 1.08 -6.34 -8.83
N ILE A 181 1.58 -7.36 -9.53
CA ILE A 181 2.58 -8.23 -8.92
C ILE A 181 3.90 -7.49 -8.67
N SER A 182 4.35 -6.66 -9.60
CA SER A 182 5.56 -5.85 -9.45
C SER A 182 5.42 -4.85 -8.30
N GLN A 183 4.24 -4.23 -8.17
CA GLN A 183 3.90 -3.35 -7.05
C GLN A 183 3.99 -4.09 -5.70
N ALA A 184 3.40 -5.27 -5.61
CA ALA A 184 3.42 -6.07 -4.38
C ALA A 184 4.84 -6.50 -4.00
N VAL A 185 5.61 -6.99 -4.98
CA VAL A 185 7.02 -7.38 -4.79
C VAL A 185 7.86 -6.18 -4.35
N ALA A 186 7.70 -5.03 -4.99
CA ALA A 186 8.44 -3.81 -4.63
C ALA A 186 8.17 -3.40 -3.18
N ARG A 187 6.88 -3.33 -2.79
CA ARG A 187 6.49 -3.03 -1.40
C ARG A 187 7.11 -4.02 -0.41
N HIS A 188 7.04 -5.32 -0.71
CA HIS A 188 7.62 -6.35 0.15
C HIS A 188 9.12 -6.20 0.33
N VAL A 189 9.88 -5.99 -0.76
CA VAL A 189 11.32 -5.76 -0.71
C VAL A 189 11.66 -4.51 0.11
N LEU A 190 10.91 -3.42 -0.05
CA LEU A 190 11.14 -2.16 0.67
C LEU A 190 10.91 -2.27 2.18
N THR A 191 10.14 -3.27 2.65
CA THR A 191 10.01 -3.55 4.09
C THR A 191 11.28 -4.11 4.73
N HIS A 192 12.23 -4.61 3.93
CA HIS A 192 13.45 -5.23 4.42
C HIS A 192 14.59 -4.21 4.50
N LYS A 193 15.26 -4.17 5.65
CA LYS A 193 16.44 -3.33 5.88
C LYS A 193 17.66 -3.85 5.12
N ASN A 194 17.86 -5.16 5.11
CA ASN A 194 19.03 -5.82 4.53
C ASN A 194 18.63 -6.74 3.39
N ASN A 195 19.51 -6.87 2.39
CA ASN A 195 19.43 -7.93 1.40
C ASN A 195 19.93 -9.25 2.01
N PRO A 196 19.34 -10.40 1.67
CA PRO A 196 19.97 -11.68 1.93
C PRO A 196 21.24 -11.82 1.09
N VAL A 197 22.14 -12.71 1.51
CA VAL A 197 23.38 -13.01 0.77
C VAL A 197 23.03 -13.43 -0.66
N GLY A 198 23.54 -12.71 -1.65
CA GLY A 198 23.27 -12.95 -3.07
C GLY A 198 21.93 -12.41 -3.60
N GLY A 199 21.04 -11.91 -2.74
CA GLY A 199 19.71 -11.40 -3.12
C GLY A 199 18.60 -12.45 -3.08
N TRP A 200 17.34 -12.00 -3.05
CA TRP A 200 16.18 -12.89 -3.00
C TRP A 200 15.99 -13.60 -4.33
N TYR A 201 15.56 -14.87 -4.29
CA TYR A 201 14.98 -15.48 -5.48
C TYR A 201 13.66 -14.79 -5.83
N LEU A 202 13.47 -14.40 -7.09
CA LEU A 202 12.23 -13.77 -7.54
C LEU A 202 10.99 -14.65 -7.27
N ASP A 203 11.12 -15.97 -7.43
CA ASP A 203 10.02 -16.90 -7.13
C ASP A 203 9.62 -16.91 -5.65
N THR A 204 10.60 -16.80 -4.75
CA THR A 204 10.35 -16.69 -3.30
C THR A 204 9.59 -15.40 -2.98
N LEU A 205 9.98 -14.27 -3.58
CA LEU A 205 9.26 -13.00 -3.42
C LEU A 205 7.83 -13.07 -3.97
N ILE A 206 7.64 -13.71 -5.14
CA ILE A 206 6.30 -13.92 -5.71
C ILE A 206 5.44 -14.74 -4.76
N ARG A 207 5.97 -15.82 -4.17
CA ARG A 207 5.23 -16.65 -3.20
C ARG A 207 4.91 -15.87 -1.92
N ALA A 208 5.84 -15.05 -1.42
CA ALA A 208 5.62 -14.23 -0.23
C ALA A 208 4.44 -13.26 -0.38
N VAL A 209 4.20 -12.73 -1.59
CA VAL A 209 3.10 -11.76 -1.84
C VAL A 209 1.84 -12.37 -2.46
N CYS A 210 1.88 -13.65 -2.85
CA CYS A 210 0.74 -14.37 -3.45
C CYS A 210 0.18 -15.48 -2.56
N GLY A 211 0.91 -15.88 -1.52
CA GLY A 211 0.66 -17.09 -0.74
C GLY A 211 1.39 -18.29 -1.32
N ILE A 212 1.71 -19.25 -0.44
CA ILE A 212 2.54 -20.42 -0.75
C ILE A 212 1.87 -21.33 -1.80
N ALA A 213 0.54 -21.42 -1.78
CA ALA A 213 -0.28 -22.27 -2.65
C ALA A 213 -0.41 -21.78 -4.12
N VAL A 214 0.35 -20.75 -4.53
CA VAL A 214 0.32 -20.23 -5.90
C VAL A 214 0.85 -21.27 -6.92
N SER A 215 0.10 -21.49 -7.99
CA SER A 215 0.46 -22.47 -9.03
C SER A 215 1.71 -22.08 -9.82
N SER A 216 2.48 -23.06 -10.28
CA SER A 216 3.71 -22.85 -11.04
C SER A 216 3.50 -22.04 -12.32
N MET A 217 2.37 -22.23 -13.01
CA MET A 217 2.00 -21.44 -14.18
C MET A 217 1.80 -19.96 -13.82
N LYS A 218 1.14 -19.68 -12.69
CA LYS A 218 0.92 -18.31 -12.20
C LYS A 218 2.23 -17.67 -11.77
N VAL A 219 3.13 -18.41 -11.12
CA VAL A 219 4.49 -17.94 -10.79
C VAL A 219 5.26 -17.58 -12.06
N ARG A 220 5.25 -18.43 -13.10
CA ARG A 220 5.90 -18.13 -14.39
C ARG A 220 5.37 -16.85 -15.02
N ASN A 221 4.05 -16.67 -15.06
CA ASN A 221 3.42 -15.47 -15.60
C ASN A 221 3.79 -14.21 -14.81
N TYR A 222 3.83 -14.32 -13.48
CA TYR A 222 4.25 -13.25 -12.60
C TYR A 222 5.72 -12.90 -12.76
N ARG A 223 6.60 -13.90 -12.89
CA ARG A 223 8.02 -13.68 -13.19
C ARG A 223 8.20 -12.86 -14.46
N ARG A 224 7.47 -13.20 -15.53
CA ARG A 224 7.51 -12.45 -16.79
C ARG A 224 7.10 -10.98 -16.58
N ARG A 225 5.98 -10.74 -15.89
CA ARG A 225 5.48 -9.39 -15.59
C ARG A 225 6.43 -8.56 -14.75
N VAL A 226 7.04 -9.15 -13.72
CA VAL A 226 8.02 -8.45 -12.87
C VAL A 226 9.27 -8.07 -13.68
N LYS A 227 9.72 -8.94 -14.60
CA LYS A 227 10.83 -8.62 -15.51
C LYS A 227 10.49 -7.55 -16.54
N GLU A 228 9.25 -7.52 -17.04
CA GLU A 228 8.77 -6.45 -17.92
C GLU A 228 8.78 -5.07 -17.21
N ASP A 229 8.62 -5.04 -15.88
CA ASP A 229 8.69 -3.84 -15.03
C ASP A 229 10.12 -3.51 -14.52
N ALA A 230 11.17 -4.20 -14.98
CA ALA A 230 12.53 -4.07 -14.43
C ALA A 230 13.07 -2.62 -14.43
N GLY A 231 12.75 -1.83 -15.46
CA GLY A 231 13.14 -0.41 -15.52
C GLY A 231 12.52 0.40 -14.38
N GLY A 232 11.20 0.27 -14.16
CA GLY A 232 10.52 0.96 -13.07
C GLY A 232 10.94 0.47 -11.69
N LEU A 233 11.30 -0.82 -11.55
CA LEU A 233 11.89 -1.34 -10.31
C LEU A 233 13.26 -0.71 -10.02
N THR A 234 14.08 -0.50 -11.06
CA THR A 234 15.38 0.17 -10.91
C THR A 234 15.20 1.62 -10.41
N GLU A 235 14.21 2.35 -10.91
CA GLU A 235 13.86 3.70 -10.40
C GLU A 235 13.44 3.71 -8.91
N ILE A 236 12.88 2.61 -8.42
CA ILE A 236 12.53 2.40 -7.01
C ILE A 236 13.78 2.02 -6.17
N GLY A 237 14.88 1.67 -6.81
CA GLY A 237 16.09 1.15 -6.16
C GLY A 237 16.05 -0.36 -5.94
N ILE A 238 15.38 -1.10 -6.84
CA ILE A 238 15.30 -2.56 -6.84
C ILE A 238 15.82 -3.08 -8.18
N GLU A 239 16.86 -3.90 -8.14
CA GLU A 239 17.46 -4.51 -9.32
C GLU A 239 17.10 -6.00 -9.42
N ILE A 240 16.96 -6.48 -10.65
CA ILE A 240 16.82 -7.90 -10.97
C ILE A 240 18.01 -8.31 -11.83
N ASP A 241 18.84 -9.22 -11.33
CA ASP A 241 19.99 -9.70 -12.09
C ASP A 241 19.63 -10.75 -13.14
N ALA A 242 20.61 -11.11 -13.99
CA ALA A 242 20.45 -12.09 -15.05
C ALA A 242 20.00 -13.48 -14.54
N THR A 243 20.34 -13.82 -13.30
CA THR A 243 19.95 -15.08 -12.64
C THR A 243 18.61 -14.99 -11.91
N SER A 244 17.86 -13.91 -12.11
CA SER A 244 16.57 -13.63 -11.46
C SER A 244 16.66 -13.48 -9.94
N ARG A 245 17.79 -12.94 -9.45
CA ARG A 245 17.90 -12.43 -8.07
C ARG A 245 17.41 -11.01 -8.00
N VAL A 246 16.70 -10.70 -6.94
CA VAL A 246 16.24 -9.36 -6.62
C VAL A 246 17.10 -8.79 -5.49
N ARG A 247 17.52 -7.54 -5.64
CA ARG A 247 18.28 -6.81 -4.59
C ARG A 247 17.73 -5.40 -4.46
N ARG A 248 17.67 -4.91 -3.24
CA ARG A 248 17.48 -3.50 -2.93
C ARG A 248 18.84 -2.80 -2.98
N VAL A 249 19.04 -1.89 -3.92
CA VAL A 249 20.32 -1.19 -4.10
C VAL A 249 20.39 0.14 -3.34
N THR A 250 19.25 0.69 -2.95
CA THR A 250 19.19 1.90 -2.12
C THR A 250 19.07 1.53 -0.65
N ALA A 251 19.92 2.10 0.21
CA ALA A 251 19.78 1.96 1.67
C ALA A 251 18.38 2.38 2.14
N ALA A 252 17.89 1.75 3.22
CA ALA A 252 16.63 2.13 3.84
C ALA A 252 16.64 3.63 4.21
N ARG A 253 15.66 4.38 3.72
CA ARG A 253 15.38 5.77 4.13
C ARG A 253 14.32 5.77 5.20
#